data_AF-T1AUY1-F1
#
_entry.id   AF-T1AUY1-F1
#
_cell.length_a   1.000
_cell.length_b   1.000
_cell.length_c   1.000
_cell.angle_alpha   90.00
_cell.angle_beta   90.00
_cell.angle_gamma   90.00
#
_symmetry.space_group_name_H-M   'P 1'
#
loop_
_entity.id
_entity.type
_entity.pdbx_description
1 polymer ?
#
loop_
_entity_poly.entity_id
_entity_poly.type
_entity_poly.pdbx_seq_one_letter_code
_entity_poly.pdbx_strand_id
1 'polypeptide(L)' 'APFHGSMGGKPLDQPVVGMAADAVTGGYWEVASDGGIFSFDAPFHGAL' A
#
# COMPACT_ATOMS: atom_id res chain seq x y z
N ALA A 1 9.86 -15.31 -1.11
CA ALA A 1 8.61 -14.55 -1.31
C ALA A 1 8.78 -13.67 -2.54
N PRO A 2 7.80 -13.62 -3.46
CA PRO A 2 7.84 -12.66 -4.58
C PRO A 2 7.71 -11.21 -4.07
N PHE A 3 8.27 -10.26 -4.83
CA PHE A 3 8.13 -8.83 -4.55
C PHE A 3 6.91 -8.29 -5.33
N HIS A 4 5.92 -7.74 -4.62
CA HIS A 4 4.66 -7.26 -5.22
C HIS A 4 4.69 -5.75 -5.57
N GLY A 5 5.82 -5.05 -5.40
CA GLY A 5 5.96 -3.61 -5.62
C GLY A 5 5.96 -2.81 -4.32
N SER A 6 6.25 -1.50 -4.38
CA SER A 6 6.14 -0.55 -3.25
C SER A 6 6.06 0.89 -3.77
N MET A 7 5.80 1.86 -2.90
CA MET A 7 5.96 3.29 -3.19
C MET A 7 7.39 3.80 -3.00
N GLY A 8 8.34 2.92 -2.70
CA GLY A 8 9.76 3.28 -2.59
C GLY A 8 10.28 3.92 -3.88
N GLY A 9 10.96 5.07 -3.74
CA GLY A 9 11.53 5.81 -4.87
C GLY A 9 10.52 6.65 -5.67
N LYS A 10 9.25 6.71 -5.25
CA LYS A 10 8.25 7.63 -5.79
C LYS A 10 8.05 8.82 -4.84
N PRO A 11 7.87 10.05 -5.36
CA PRO A 11 7.40 11.16 -4.54
C PRO A 11 6.04 10.82 -3.93
N LEU A 12 5.91 11.04 -2.63
CA LEU A 12 4.67 10.92 -1.88
C LEU A 12 4.36 12.27 -1.24
N ASP A 13 3.08 12.62 -1.13
CA ASP A 13 2.65 13.82 -0.42
C ASP A 13 2.98 13.72 1.08
N GLN A 14 2.88 12.52 1.66
CA GLN A 14 3.28 12.19 3.03
C GLN A 14 3.91 10.78 3.14
N PRO A 15 4.73 10.51 4.17
CA PRO A 15 5.40 9.21 4.33
C PRO A 15 4.43 8.06 4.60
N VAL A 16 4.81 6.85 4.17
CA VAL A 16 4.16 5.59 4.59
C VAL A 16 4.43 5.34 6.07
N VAL A 17 3.37 5.11 6.84
CA VAL A 17 3.40 4.84 8.29
C VAL A 17 2.95 3.44 8.67
N GLY A 18 2.42 2.67 7.72
CA GLY A 18 1.95 1.32 7.99
C GLY A 18 1.72 0.49 6.74
N MET A 19 1.50 -0.81 6.97
CA MET A 19 1.14 -1.77 5.94
C MET A 19 0.11 -2.77 6.46
N ALA A 20 -0.74 -3.27 5.58
CA ALA A 20 -1.73 -4.30 5.89
C ALA A 20 -1.69 -5.39 4.81
N ALA A 21 -1.55 -6.66 5.21
CA ALA A 21 -1.52 -7.78 4.28
C ALA A 21 -2.95 -8.21 3.90
N ASP A 22 -3.16 -8.55 2.63
CA ASP A 22 -4.35 -9.24 2.16
C ASP A 22 -4.06 -10.75 2.04
N ALA A 23 -4.62 -11.53 2.97
CA ALA A 23 -4.45 -12.98 2.96
C ALA A 23 -5.22 -13.67 1.81
N VAL A 24 -6.20 -12.99 1.20
CA VAL A 24 -7.02 -13.58 0.13
C VAL A 24 -6.28 -13.57 -1.19
N THR A 25 -5.66 -12.44 -1.55
CA THR A 25 -4.90 -12.31 -2.80
C THR A 25 -3.41 -12.58 -2.62
N GLY A 26 -2.90 -12.50 -1.38
CA GLY A 26 -1.46 -12.53 -1.09
C GLY A 26 -0.77 -11.18 -1.28
N GLY A 27 -1.52 -10.12 -1.59
CA GLY A 27 -1.04 -8.75 -1.72
C GLY A 27 -1.00 -7.98 -0.41
N TYR A 28 -0.84 -6.65 -0.51
CA TYR A 28 -0.88 -5.77 0.64
C TYR A 28 -1.20 -4.31 0.26
N TRP A 29 -1.50 -3.52 1.29
CA TRP A 29 -1.65 -2.07 1.23
C TRP A 29 -0.50 -1.37 1.95
N GLU A 30 0.00 -0.27 1.39
CA GLU A 30 0.80 0.73 2.09
C GLU A 30 -0.09 1.92 2.49
N VAL A 31 0.05 2.40 3.72
CA VAL A 31 -0.76 3.49 4.29
C VAL A 31 0.13 4.70 4.56
N ALA A 32 -0.15 5.82 3.91
CA ALA A 32 0.51 7.10 4.15
C ALA A 32 -0.15 7.90 5.29
N SER A 33 0.60 8.78 5.94
CA SER A 33 0.09 9.54 7.09
C SER A 33 -0.96 10.60 6.73
N ASP A 34 -1.09 10.95 5.45
CA ASP A 34 -2.21 11.75 4.92
C ASP A 34 -3.51 10.93 4.73
N GLY A 35 -3.46 9.62 4.93
CA GLY A 35 -4.59 8.71 4.68
C GLY A 35 -4.56 8.05 3.30
N GLY A 36 -3.55 8.33 2.47
CA GLY A 36 -3.37 7.68 1.18
C GLY A 36 -3.18 6.16 1.31
N ILE A 37 -3.86 5.39 0.46
CA ILE A 37 -3.77 3.92 0.41
C ILE A 37 -3.25 3.49 -0.95
N PHE A 38 -2.14 2.76 -0.97
CA PHE A 38 -1.54 2.20 -2.19
C PHE A 38 -1.67 0.68 -2.15
N SER A 39 -2.26 0.09 -3.20
CA SER A 39 -2.54 -1.35 -3.26
C SER A 39 -1.55 -2.07 -4.17
N PHE A 40 -1.01 -3.18 -3.69
CA PHE A 40 -0.09 -4.05 -4.41
C PHE A 40 -0.64 -5.47 -4.39
N ASP A 41 -1.23 -5.89 -5.50
CA ASP A 41 -1.90 -7.20 -5.63
C ASP A 41 -3.04 -7.42 -4.61
N ALA A 42 -3.53 -6.33 -3.99
CA ALA A 42 -4.67 -6.30 -3.09
C ALA A 42 -5.80 -5.46 -3.69
N PRO A 43 -7.08 -5.74 -3.41
CA PRO A 43 -8.19 -4.92 -3.88
C PRO A 43 -8.11 -3.49 -3.34
N PHE A 44 -8.32 -2.49 -4.19
CA PHE A 44 -8.40 -1.11 -3.74
C PHE A 44 -9.81 -0.78 -3.25
N HIS A 45 -9.94 -0.41 -1.98
CA HIS A 45 -11.22 -0.05 -1.35
C HIS A 45 -11.43 1.46 -1.20
N GLY A 46 -10.52 2.28 -1.75
CA GLY A 46 -10.57 3.75 -1.64
C GLY A 46 -9.62 4.30 -0.59
N ALA A 47 -9.26 5.57 -0.75
CA ALA A 47 -8.68 6.43 0.28
C ALA A 47 -9.68 7.61 0.47
N LEU A 48 -9.93 8.01 1.71
CA LEU A 48 -10.78 9.17 2.06
C LEU A 48 -10.06 10.50 1.81
#